data_AF-A0A0Z8NKS8-F1
#
_entry.id   AF-A0A0Z8NKS8-F1
#
_cell.length_a   1.000
_cell.length_b   1.000
_cell.length_c   1.000
_cell.angle_alpha   90.00
_cell.angle_beta   90.00
_cell.angle_gamma   90.00
#
_symmetry.space_group_name_H-M   'P 1'
#
loop_
_entity.id
_entity.type
_entity.pdbx_description
1 polymer ?
#
loop_
_entity_poly.entity_id
_entity_poly.type
_entity_poly.pdbx_seq_one_letter_code
_entity_poly.pdbx_strand_id
1 'polypeptide(L)'
;MPDFSKWETSDLIAFVTIVILGVSLISPMIVAFVQRRTELKSKMLDIYKESYSKRYNREYYIFQDYIEKSGTIIAKLDSSQKMSDKEIQEFESASLKCLIFLSESERSEFDVFRINVKKALGIEDPREKKTFMHPDYFKELNKTIVKFSQLSNKTIIVSPIYSSFNKCINIAAQRLATIQAEEKAQLHLIQITLLEHLHRISLTILRKLASLCKSVKSKVCK
;
A
#
# COMPACT_ATOMS: atom_id res chain seq x y z
N MET A 1 55.98 -7.03 5.49
CA MET A 1 55.27 -7.57 6.68
C MET A 1 56.11 -7.29 7.92
N PRO A 2 55.60 -7.35 9.18
CA PRO A 2 56.48 -7.40 10.35
C PRO A 2 57.34 -8.66 10.25
N ASP A 3 58.62 -8.56 10.55
CA ASP A 3 59.51 -9.72 10.60
C ASP A 3 59.45 -10.31 12.01
N PHE A 4 58.55 -11.26 12.21
CA PHE A 4 58.29 -11.90 13.50
C PHE A 4 59.41 -12.86 13.93
N SER A 5 60.39 -13.11 13.07
CA SER A 5 61.52 -14.01 13.36
C SER A 5 62.49 -13.46 14.41
N LYS A 6 62.42 -12.15 14.70
CA LYS A 6 63.28 -11.45 15.66
C LYS A 6 62.64 -11.18 17.02
N TRP A 7 61.41 -11.62 17.23
CA TRP A 7 60.68 -11.35 18.47
C TRP A 7 60.93 -12.47 19.47
N GLU A 8 61.19 -12.09 20.72
CA GLU A 8 61.19 -13.05 21.80
C GLU A 8 59.76 -13.56 22.04
N THR A 9 59.63 -14.78 22.55
CA THR A 9 58.33 -15.41 22.81
C THR A 9 57.49 -14.59 23.79
N SER A 10 58.13 -13.90 24.74
CA SER A 10 57.54 -12.94 25.67
C SER A 10 56.83 -11.77 24.95
N ASP A 11 57.47 -11.18 23.94
CA ASP A 11 56.94 -10.06 23.16
C ASP A 11 55.77 -10.49 22.27
N LEU A 12 55.85 -11.70 21.71
CA LEU A 12 54.77 -12.28 20.91
C LEU A 12 53.52 -12.53 21.76
N ILE A 13 53.70 -13.07 22.97
CA ILE A 13 52.61 -13.31 23.93
C ILE A 13 52.02 -11.98 24.41
N ALA A 14 52.84 -10.98 24.74
CA ALA A 14 52.36 -9.67 25.15
C ALA A 14 51.55 -8.98 24.05
N PHE A 15 52.01 -9.05 22.79
CA PHE A 15 51.29 -8.51 21.64
C PHE A 15 49.93 -9.19 21.44
N VAL A 16 49.89 -10.52 21.43
CA VAL A 16 48.64 -11.29 21.28
C VAL A 16 47.67 -10.99 22.42
N THR A 17 48.17 -10.88 23.65
CA THR A 17 47.36 -10.58 24.84
C THR A 17 46.76 -9.18 24.78
N ILE A 18 47.53 -8.17 24.34
CA ILE A 18 47.04 -6.79 24.15
C ILE A 18 46.00 -6.73 23.04
N VAL A 19 46.20 -7.46 21.94
CA VAL A 19 45.22 -7.55 20.84
C VAL A 19 43.94 -8.21 21.32
N ILE A 20 44.03 -9.33 22.04
CA ILE A 20 42.86 -10.03 22.60
C ILE A 20 42.12 -9.12 23.59
N LEU A 21 42.80 -8.49 24.54
CA LEU A 21 42.19 -7.57 25.50
C LEU A 21 41.54 -6.35 24.84
N GLY A 22 42.20 -5.76 23.83
CA GLY A 22 41.66 -4.65 23.06
C GLY A 22 40.39 -5.03 22.30
N VAL A 23 40.38 -6.20 21.64
CA VAL A 23 39.19 -6.73 20.97
C VAL A 23 38.08 -7.06 21.98
N SER A 24 38.44 -7.60 23.14
CA SER A 24 37.50 -7.99 24.20
C SER A 24 36.80 -6.79 24.85
N LEU A 25 37.45 -5.62 24.93
CA LEU A 25 36.86 -4.40 25.48
C LEU A 25 35.99 -3.65 24.45
N ILE A 26 36.39 -3.64 23.19
CA ILE A 26 35.69 -2.89 22.13
C ILE A 26 34.52 -3.69 21.57
N SER A 27 34.62 -5.02 21.51
CA SER A 27 33.59 -5.91 20.93
C SER A 27 32.23 -5.77 21.61
N PRO A 28 32.08 -5.80 22.96
CA PRO A 28 30.77 -5.67 23.61
C PRO A 28 30.11 -4.33 23.35
N MET A 29 30.88 -3.24 23.28
CA MET A 29 30.36 -1.90 23.01
C MET A 29 29.83 -1.78 21.57
N ILE A 30 30.54 -2.37 20.61
CA ILE A 30 30.09 -2.45 19.22
C ILE A 30 28.85 -3.33 19.10
N VAL A 31 28.84 -4.50 19.75
CA VAL A 31 27.71 -5.43 19.75
C VAL A 31 26.47 -4.76 20.33
N ALA A 32 26.57 -4.09 21.48
CA ALA A 32 25.46 -3.38 22.10
C ALA A 32 24.94 -2.23 21.22
N PHE A 33 25.83 -1.47 20.56
CA PHE A 33 25.45 -0.41 19.63
C PHE A 33 24.74 -0.95 18.39
N VAL A 34 25.26 -2.04 17.81
CA VAL A 34 24.65 -2.72 16.66
C VAL A 34 23.29 -3.28 17.05
N GLN A 35 23.19 -4.00 18.18
CA GLN A 35 21.95 -4.57 18.70
C GLN A 35 20.86 -3.50 18.92
N ARG A 36 21.20 -2.39 19.58
CA ARG A 36 20.25 -1.30 19.84
C ARG A 36 19.76 -0.65 18.54
N ARG A 37 20.63 -0.50 17.54
CA ARG A 37 20.23 0.02 16.23
C ARG A 37 19.39 -0.98 15.43
N THR A 38 19.71 -2.26 15.46
CA THR A 38 18.91 -3.30 14.80
C THR A 38 17.53 -3.41 15.44
N GLU A 39 17.44 -3.28 16.77
CA GLU A 39 16.17 -3.28 17.50
C GLU A 39 15.30 -2.09 17.11
N LEU A 40 15.85 -0.88 17.06
CA LEU A 40 15.12 0.32 16.61
C LEU A 40 14.62 0.18 15.17
N LYS A 41 15.42 -0.37 14.26
CA LYS A 41 14.99 -0.61 12.87
C LYS A 41 13.95 -1.73 12.77
N SER A 42 14.03 -2.76 13.60
CA SER A 42 13.00 -3.81 13.68
C SER A 42 11.66 -3.21 14.13
N LYS A 43 11.67 -2.41 15.21
CA LYS A 43 10.46 -1.72 15.69
C LYS A 43 9.87 -0.79 14.62
N MET A 44 10.72 -0.09 13.87
CA MET A 44 10.27 0.73 12.74
C MET A 44 9.57 -0.11 11.68
N LEU A 45 10.11 -1.28 11.32
CA LEU A 45 9.50 -2.22 10.37
C LEU A 45 8.14 -2.74 10.87
N ASP A 46 8.05 -3.07 12.16
CA ASP A 46 6.81 -3.52 12.79
C ASP A 46 5.72 -2.43 12.73
N ILE A 47 6.08 -1.17 13.03
CA ILE A 47 5.17 -0.02 12.95
C ILE A 47 4.66 0.17 11.51
N TYR A 48 5.54 0.07 10.50
CA TYR A 48 5.11 0.19 9.11
C TYR A 48 4.16 -0.93 8.71
N LYS A 49 4.49 -2.18 9.03
CA LYS A 49 3.64 -3.33 8.74
C LYS A 49 2.27 -3.18 9.40
N GLU A 50 2.24 -2.76 10.66
CA GLU A 50 0.99 -2.52 11.38
C GLU A 50 0.16 -1.39 10.74
N SER A 51 0.80 -0.30 10.32
CA SER A 51 0.14 0.83 9.66
C SER A 51 -0.51 0.41 8.33
N TYR A 52 0.23 -0.31 7.47
CA TYR A 52 -0.30 -0.83 6.20
C TYR A 52 -1.42 -1.84 6.41
N SER A 53 -1.26 -2.77 7.37
CA SER A 53 -2.31 -3.74 7.71
C SER A 53 -3.59 -3.05 8.21
N LYS A 54 -3.45 -2.05 9.10
CA LYS A 54 -4.59 -1.24 9.57
C LYS A 54 -5.29 -0.51 8.44
N ARG A 55 -4.53 0.11 7.51
CA ARG A 55 -5.09 0.80 6.35
C ARG A 55 -5.82 -0.18 5.41
N TYR A 56 -5.18 -1.30 5.07
CA TYR A 56 -5.76 -2.34 4.23
C TYR A 56 -7.08 -2.84 4.81
N ASN A 57 -7.10 -3.24 6.10
CA ASN A 57 -8.29 -3.75 6.76
C ASN A 57 -9.41 -2.70 6.78
N ARG A 58 -9.07 -1.44 7.08
CA ARG A 58 -10.05 -0.33 7.07
C ARG A 58 -10.69 -0.17 5.70
N GLU A 59 -9.89 -0.05 4.64
CA GLU A 59 -10.42 0.12 3.28
C GLU A 59 -11.20 -1.13 2.83
N TYR A 60 -10.73 -2.33 3.17
CA TYR A 60 -11.41 -3.60 2.88
C TYR A 60 -12.82 -3.64 3.49
N TYR A 61 -12.98 -3.35 4.79
CA TYR A 61 -14.29 -3.37 5.43
C TYR A 61 -15.23 -2.31 4.87
N ILE A 62 -14.71 -1.16 4.46
CA ILE A 62 -15.51 -0.10 3.83
C ILE A 62 -15.99 -0.54 2.44
N PHE A 63 -15.13 -1.14 1.63
CA PHE A 63 -15.53 -1.67 0.33
C PHE A 63 -16.48 -2.87 0.47
N GLN A 64 -16.30 -3.72 1.48
CA GLN A 64 -17.21 -4.81 1.77
C GLN A 64 -18.61 -4.30 2.13
N ASP A 65 -18.71 -3.33 3.07
CA ASP A 65 -19.98 -2.68 3.45
C ASP A 65 -20.66 -2.09 2.19
N TYR A 66 -19.91 -1.37 1.36
CA TYR A 66 -20.43 -0.82 0.11
C TYR A 66 -20.94 -1.88 -0.87
N ILE A 67 -20.21 -2.97 -1.07
CA ILE A 67 -20.62 -4.06 -1.97
C ILE A 67 -21.89 -4.74 -1.46
N GLU A 68 -21.99 -5.01 -0.16
CA GLU A 68 -23.15 -5.64 0.46
C GLU A 68 -24.41 -4.75 0.35
N LYS A 69 -24.29 -3.45 0.66
CA LYS A 69 -25.40 -2.49 0.53
C LYS A 69 -25.81 -2.29 -0.91
N SER A 70 -24.85 -2.17 -1.84
CA SER A 70 -25.12 -2.04 -3.27
C SER A 70 -25.78 -3.28 -3.85
N GLY A 71 -25.31 -4.48 -3.48
CA GLY A 71 -25.90 -5.74 -3.91
C GLY A 71 -27.35 -5.91 -3.42
N THR A 72 -27.62 -5.49 -2.18
CA THR A 72 -28.99 -5.47 -1.63
C THR A 72 -29.91 -4.55 -2.44
N ILE A 73 -29.44 -3.35 -2.78
CA ILE A 73 -30.19 -2.40 -3.62
C ILE A 73 -30.49 -3.00 -4.99
N ILE A 74 -29.47 -3.53 -5.65
CA ILE A 74 -29.59 -4.11 -6.99
C ILE A 74 -30.61 -5.27 -6.99
N ALA A 75 -30.50 -6.19 -6.02
CA ALA A 75 -31.44 -7.32 -5.91
C ALA A 75 -32.90 -6.87 -5.68
N LYS A 76 -33.11 -5.80 -4.91
CA LYS A 76 -34.45 -5.23 -4.69
C LYS A 76 -35.00 -4.51 -5.92
N LEU A 77 -34.15 -3.80 -6.66
CA LEU A 77 -34.52 -3.18 -7.92
C LEU A 77 -34.96 -4.24 -8.94
N ASP A 78 -34.20 -5.34 -9.05
CA ASP A 78 -34.52 -6.44 -9.96
C ASP A 78 -35.81 -7.18 -9.59
N SER A 79 -36.07 -7.33 -8.29
CA SER A 79 -37.31 -7.95 -7.78
C SER A 79 -38.50 -6.98 -7.74
N SER A 80 -38.34 -5.73 -8.19
CA SER A 80 -39.36 -4.67 -8.12
C SER A 80 -39.91 -4.46 -6.71
N GLN A 81 -39.10 -4.76 -5.68
CA GLN A 81 -39.48 -4.60 -4.29
C GLN A 81 -39.29 -3.15 -3.86
N LYS A 82 -40.28 -2.59 -3.14
CA LYS A 82 -40.16 -1.25 -2.59
C LYS A 82 -39.04 -1.20 -1.54
N MET A 83 -38.12 -0.26 -1.72
CA MET A 83 -36.98 -0.02 -0.83
C MET A 83 -37.40 0.91 0.31
N SER A 84 -36.87 0.69 1.51
CA SER A 84 -37.11 1.59 2.65
C SER A 84 -36.13 2.76 2.66
N ASP A 85 -36.53 3.91 3.21
CA ASP A 85 -35.65 5.08 3.34
C ASP A 85 -34.37 4.77 4.13
N LYS A 86 -34.47 3.87 5.11
CA LYS A 86 -33.32 3.40 5.89
C LYS A 86 -32.29 2.69 5.02
N GLU A 87 -32.72 1.84 4.09
CA GLU A 87 -31.81 1.10 3.21
C GLU A 87 -31.13 2.02 2.20
N ILE A 88 -31.86 3.02 1.71
CA ILE A 88 -31.30 4.07 0.83
C ILE A 88 -30.24 4.87 1.60
N GLN A 89 -30.50 5.25 2.85
CA GLN A 89 -29.54 5.94 3.71
C GLN A 89 -28.30 5.08 4.00
N GLU A 90 -28.46 3.79 4.28
CA GLU A 90 -27.34 2.87 4.50
C GLU A 90 -26.44 2.77 3.27
N PHE A 91 -27.03 2.69 2.07
CA PHE A 91 -26.28 2.74 0.81
C PHE A 91 -25.56 4.07 0.58
N GLU A 92 -26.24 5.20 0.78
CA GLU A 92 -25.62 6.52 0.63
C GLU A 92 -24.47 6.70 1.62
N SER A 93 -24.65 6.25 2.87
CA SER A 93 -23.61 6.27 3.90
C SER A 93 -22.40 5.43 3.50
N ALA A 94 -22.62 4.18 3.06
CA ALA A 94 -21.54 3.31 2.59
C ALA A 94 -20.80 3.92 1.37
N SER A 95 -21.55 4.49 0.43
CA SER A 95 -20.99 5.18 -0.74
C SER A 95 -20.10 6.35 -0.32
N LEU A 96 -20.56 7.20 0.61
CA LEU A 96 -19.78 8.33 1.11
C LEU A 96 -18.50 7.90 1.82
N LYS A 97 -18.55 6.82 2.61
CA LYS A 97 -17.35 6.26 3.25
C LYS A 97 -16.30 5.86 2.22
N CYS A 98 -16.70 5.24 1.09
CA CYS A 98 -15.77 4.90 0.02
C CYS A 98 -15.11 6.13 -0.60
N LEU A 99 -15.88 7.17 -0.91
CA LEU A 99 -15.38 8.37 -1.60
C LEU A 99 -14.20 9.05 -0.89
N ILE A 100 -14.11 8.95 0.44
CA ILE A 100 -13.03 9.55 1.24
C ILE A 100 -11.64 9.09 0.76
N PHE A 101 -11.48 7.82 0.40
CA PHE A 101 -10.18 7.22 0.07
C PHE A 101 -9.89 7.19 -1.44
N LEU A 102 -10.89 7.51 -2.25
CA LEU A 102 -10.83 7.48 -3.70
C LEU A 102 -10.23 8.78 -4.27
N SER A 103 -9.57 8.66 -5.42
CA SER A 103 -9.10 9.78 -6.23
C SER A 103 -10.28 10.46 -6.95
N GLU A 104 -10.07 11.64 -7.51
CA GLU A 104 -11.14 12.37 -8.21
C GLU A 104 -11.73 11.57 -9.38
N SER A 105 -10.89 10.89 -10.17
CA SER A 105 -11.36 10.04 -11.27
C SER A 105 -12.16 8.85 -10.76
N GLU A 106 -11.70 8.18 -9.69
CA GLU A 106 -12.40 7.05 -9.08
C GLU A 106 -13.74 7.47 -8.46
N ARG A 107 -13.78 8.63 -7.80
CA ARG A 107 -15.00 9.20 -7.22
C ARG A 107 -16.08 9.40 -8.28
N SER A 108 -15.70 9.83 -9.48
CA SER A 108 -16.65 10.06 -10.57
C SER A 108 -17.39 8.78 -11.00
N GLU A 109 -16.71 7.63 -11.02
CA GLU A 109 -17.32 6.34 -11.36
C GLU A 109 -18.28 5.86 -10.25
N PHE A 110 -17.92 6.03 -8.98
CA PHE A 110 -18.80 5.73 -7.84
C PHE A 110 -20.04 6.65 -7.83
N ASP A 111 -19.85 7.92 -8.17
CA ASP A 111 -20.93 8.89 -8.32
C ASP A 111 -21.89 8.52 -9.45
N VAL A 112 -21.38 8.03 -10.58
CA VAL A 112 -22.21 7.54 -11.70
C VAL A 112 -23.08 6.38 -11.25
N PHE A 113 -22.52 5.40 -10.53
CA PHE A 113 -23.32 4.30 -9.97
C PHE A 113 -24.39 4.83 -9.00
N ARG A 114 -24.00 5.72 -8.08
CA ARG A 114 -24.94 6.33 -7.11
C ARG A 114 -26.11 7.06 -7.80
N ILE A 115 -25.83 7.80 -8.88
CA ILE A 115 -26.88 8.44 -9.70
C ILE A 115 -27.77 7.39 -10.37
N ASN A 116 -27.19 6.35 -10.97
CA ASN A 116 -27.96 5.33 -11.68
C ASN A 116 -28.95 4.63 -10.74
N VAL A 117 -28.50 4.33 -9.51
CA VAL A 117 -29.37 3.81 -8.45
C VAL A 117 -30.48 4.80 -8.09
N LYS A 118 -30.15 6.07 -7.85
CA LYS A 118 -31.17 7.09 -7.52
C LYS A 118 -32.21 7.27 -8.62
N LYS A 119 -31.78 7.30 -9.89
CA LYS A 119 -32.67 7.36 -11.05
C LYS A 119 -33.60 6.15 -11.13
N ALA A 120 -33.08 4.94 -10.88
CA ALA A 120 -33.89 3.73 -10.84
C ALA A 120 -34.90 3.71 -9.68
N LEU A 121 -34.57 4.38 -8.57
CA LEU A 121 -35.47 4.58 -7.44
C LEU A 121 -36.48 5.74 -7.64
N GLY A 122 -36.41 6.47 -8.76
CA GLY A 122 -37.28 7.62 -9.04
C GLY A 122 -36.92 8.89 -8.25
N ILE A 123 -35.72 8.95 -7.68
CA ILE A 123 -35.21 10.15 -6.99
C ILE A 123 -34.58 11.08 -8.03
N GLU A 124 -35.04 12.32 -8.11
CA GLU A 124 -34.48 13.31 -9.03
C GLU A 124 -32.99 13.55 -8.75
N ASP A 125 -32.20 13.61 -9.83
CA ASP A 125 -30.77 13.91 -9.76
C ASP A 125 -30.58 15.39 -9.38
N PRO A 126 -29.91 15.71 -8.26
CA PRO A 126 -29.69 17.09 -7.85
C PRO A 126 -28.58 17.79 -8.66
N ARG A 127 -27.84 17.08 -9.52
CA ARG A 127 -26.88 17.71 -10.42
C ARG A 127 -27.64 18.35 -11.57
N GLU A 128 -27.59 19.68 -11.63
CA GLU A 128 -28.28 20.53 -12.60
C GLU A 128 -28.44 19.89 -14.00
N LYS A 129 -29.67 19.89 -14.52
CA LYS A 129 -29.92 19.73 -15.96
C LYS A 129 -29.22 20.90 -16.68
N LYS A 130 -27.98 20.74 -17.11
CA LYS A 130 -27.42 21.57 -18.17
C LYS A 130 -28.12 21.19 -19.47
N THR A 131 -29.34 21.71 -19.64
CA THR A 131 -30.12 21.60 -20.86
C THR A 131 -29.48 22.48 -21.93
N PHE A 132 -28.36 22.03 -22.51
CA PHE A 132 -27.98 22.51 -23.84
C PHE A 132 -28.86 21.76 -24.84
N MET A 133 -30.06 22.28 -25.08
CA MET A 133 -30.89 21.83 -26.20
C MET A 133 -30.26 22.34 -27.49
N HIS A 134 -29.34 21.56 -28.06
CA HIS A 134 -28.99 21.73 -29.46
C HIS A 134 -30.17 21.19 -30.30
N PRO A 135 -30.70 21.95 -31.28
CA PRO A 135 -31.89 21.57 -32.04
C PRO A 135 -31.77 20.26 -32.83
N ASP A 136 -30.55 19.74 -33.00
CA ASP A 136 -30.27 18.46 -33.67
C ASP A 136 -30.32 17.24 -32.73
N TYR A 137 -30.45 17.43 -31.41
CA TYR A 137 -30.44 16.34 -30.43
C TYR A 137 -31.58 15.35 -30.65
N PHE A 138 -32.77 15.81 -31.02
CA PHE A 138 -33.91 14.95 -31.33
C PHE A 138 -33.73 14.14 -32.62
N LYS A 139 -32.94 14.65 -33.56
CA LYS A 139 -32.64 13.99 -34.85
C LYS A 139 -31.65 12.85 -34.68
N GLU A 140 -30.69 12.98 -33.78
CA GLU A 140 -29.80 11.87 -33.39
C GLU A 140 -30.50 10.87 -32.46
N LEU A 141 -31.30 11.33 -31.49
CA LEU A 141 -32.03 10.44 -30.58
C LEU A 141 -32.96 9.48 -31.33
N ASN A 142 -33.69 9.98 -32.34
CA ASN A 142 -34.55 9.14 -33.18
C ASN A 142 -33.77 8.14 -34.04
N LYS A 143 -32.56 8.47 -34.49
CA LYS A 143 -31.69 7.51 -35.19
C LYS A 143 -31.16 6.42 -34.27
N THR A 144 -30.88 6.76 -33.01
CA THR A 144 -30.40 5.80 -32.00
C THR A 144 -31.53 4.87 -31.56
N ILE A 145 -32.75 5.39 -31.36
CA ILE A 145 -33.93 4.59 -30.98
C ILE A 145 -34.30 3.58 -32.07
N VAL A 146 -34.18 3.95 -33.36
CA VAL A 146 -34.44 3.03 -34.48
C VAL A 146 -33.36 1.93 -34.62
N LYS A 147 -32.13 2.17 -34.15
CA LYS A 147 -31.10 1.11 -34.06
C LYS A 147 -31.33 0.16 -32.87
N PHE A 148 -31.89 0.65 -31.77
CA PHE A 148 -32.19 -0.17 -30.59
C PHE A 148 -33.39 -1.12 -30.80
N SER A 149 -34.36 -0.77 -31.65
CA SER A 149 -35.50 -1.64 -31.94
C SER A 149 -35.15 -2.86 -32.81
N GLN A 150 -33.98 -2.87 -33.48
CA GLN A 150 -33.51 -3.98 -34.32
C GLN A 150 -32.56 -4.97 -33.61
N LEU A 151 -32.13 -4.68 -32.38
CA LEU A 151 -31.32 -5.55 -31.53
C LEU A 151 -32.15 -6.36 -30.51
N SER A 152 -33.44 -6.54 -30.81
CA SER A 152 -34.35 -7.45 -30.12
C SER A 152 -34.09 -8.90 -30.54
N ASN A 153 -32.89 -9.42 -30.27
CA ASN A 153 -32.62 -10.85 -30.28
C ASN A 153 -31.39 -11.19 -29.41
N LYS A 154 -31.67 -11.59 -28.16
CA LYS A 154 -30.77 -12.34 -27.26
C LYS A 154 -29.31 -11.87 -27.20
N THR A 155 -29.08 -10.73 -26.57
CA THR A 155 -27.83 -10.47 -25.84
C THR A 155 -28.20 -9.80 -24.52
N ILE A 156 -27.66 -10.36 -23.44
CA ILE A 156 -27.93 -10.02 -22.05
C ILE A 156 -27.87 -8.50 -21.89
N ILE A 157 -29.01 -7.85 -21.60
CA ILE A 157 -29.04 -6.46 -21.15
C ILE A 157 -28.39 -6.46 -19.77
N VAL A 158 -27.06 -6.33 -19.72
CA VAL A 158 -26.36 -5.98 -18.50
C VAL A 158 -26.81 -4.56 -18.20
N SER A 159 -27.80 -4.41 -17.31
CA SER A 159 -28.37 -3.09 -16.99
C SER A 159 -27.25 -2.10 -16.65
N PRO A 160 -27.37 -0.81 -17.01
CA PRO A 160 -26.34 0.22 -16.76
C PRO A 160 -25.85 0.25 -15.30
N ILE A 161 -26.72 -0.15 -14.37
CA ILE A 161 -26.44 -0.28 -12.94
C ILE A 161 -25.39 -1.37 -12.68
N TYR A 162 -25.51 -2.54 -13.30
CA TYR A 162 -24.55 -3.64 -13.16
C TYR A 162 -23.18 -3.30 -13.73
N SER A 163 -23.15 -2.64 -14.89
CA SER A 163 -21.90 -2.19 -15.51
C SER A 163 -21.17 -1.17 -14.63
N SER A 164 -21.89 -0.17 -14.12
CA SER A 164 -21.31 0.83 -13.21
C SER A 164 -20.94 0.25 -11.84
N PHE A 165 -21.68 -0.74 -11.33
CA PHE A 165 -21.32 -1.46 -10.11
C PHE A 165 -20.02 -2.26 -10.26
N ASN A 166 -19.88 -3.02 -11.35
CA ASN A 166 -18.67 -3.79 -11.62
C ASN A 166 -17.42 -2.91 -11.75
N LYS A 167 -17.55 -1.71 -12.32
CA LYS A 167 -16.46 -0.72 -12.32
C LYS A 167 -16.06 -0.32 -10.90
N CYS A 168 -17.03 -0.07 -10.01
CA CYS A 168 -16.75 0.25 -8.61
C CYS A 168 -16.01 -0.90 -7.90
N ILE A 169 -16.42 -2.15 -8.16
CA ILE A 169 -15.74 -3.35 -7.62
C ILE A 169 -14.30 -3.43 -8.13
N ASN A 170 -14.07 -3.20 -9.42
CA ASN A 170 -12.73 -3.25 -10.00
C ASN A 170 -11.81 -2.17 -9.40
N ILE A 171 -12.33 -0.96 -9.20
CA ILE A 171 -11.59 0.11 -8.52
C ILE A 171 -11.25 -0.28 -7.08
N ALA A 172 -12.21 -0.81 -6.32
CA ALA A 172 -11.99 -1.27 -4.95
C ALA A 172 -10.92 -2.36 -4.88
N ALA A 173 -10.98 -3.36 -5.76
CA ALA A 173 -9.99 -4.43 -5.85
C ALA A 173 -8.60 -3.89 -6.21
N GLN A 174 -8.51 -2.97 -7.17
CA GLN A 174 -7.26 -2.35 -7.57
C GLN A 174 -6.65 -1.51 -6.43
N ARG A 175 -7.46 -0.81 -5.65
CA ARG A 175 -7.00 -0.06 -4.47
C ARG A 175 -6.42 -0.96 -3.40
N LEU A 176 -7.10 -2.06 -3.06
CA LEU A 176 -6.59 -3.04 -2.12
C LEU A 176 -5.26 -3.67 -2.59
N ALA A 177 -5.17 -3.98 -3.88
CA ALA A 177 -3.92 -4.48 -4.48
C ALA A 177 -2.79 -3.44 -4.42
N THR A 178 -3.12 -2.16 -4.61
CA THR A 178 -2.15 -1.05 -4.54
C THR A 178 -1.57 -0.91 -3.13
N ILE A 179 -2.41 -1.00 -2.09
CA ILE A 179 -1.93 -0.95 -0.70
C ILE A 179 -0.97 -2.12 -0.40
N GLN A 180 -1.29 -3.33 -0.87
CA GLN A 180 -0.40 -4.49 -0.72
C GLN A 180 0.91 -4.32 -1.50
N ALA A 181 0.88 -3.71 -2.68
CA ALA A 181 2.06 -3.41 -3.45
C ALA A 181 2.95 -2.35 -2.76
N GLU A 182 2.34 -1.30 -2.20
CA GLU A 182 3.02 -0.27 -1.41
C GLU A 182 3.70 -0.89 -0.18
N GLU A 183 3.02 -1.79 0.55
CA GLU A 183 3.59 -2.52 1.69
C GLU A 183 4.83 -3.31 1.27
N LYS A 184 4.73 -4.12 0.21
CA LYS A 184 5.85 -4.93 -0.30
C LYS A 184 7.03 -4.07 -0.72
N ALA A 185 6.78 -2.96 -1.44
CA ALA A 185 7.83 -2.06 -1.90
C ALA A 185 8.57 -1.40 -0.73
N GLN A 186 7.84 -0.93 0.29
CA GLN A 186 8.45 -0.31 1.47
C GLN A 186 9.23 -1.31 2.32
N LEU A 187 8.70 -2.52 2.53
CA LEU A 187 9.42 -3.58 3.25
C LEU A 187 10.74 -3.93 2.54
N HIS A 188 10.72 -4.02 1.20
CA HIS A 188 11.92 -4.28 0.41
C HIS A 188 12.94 -3.13 0.52
N LEU A 189 12.51 -1.87 0.44
CA LEU A 189 13.38 -0.71 0.63
C LEU A 189 14.06 -0.71 2.01
N ILE A 190 13.31 -1.03 3.06
CA ILE A 190 13.84 -1.11 4.43
C ILE A 190 14.87 -2.25 4.54
N GLN A 191 14.60 -3.40 3.93
CA GLN A 191 15.53 -4.53 3.91
C GLN A 191 16.85 -4.18 3.22
N ILE A 192 16.81 -3.55 2.03
CA ILE A 192 18.00 -3.08 1.31
C ILE A 192 18.77 -2.08 2.17
N THR A 193 18.08 -1.07 2.71
CA THR A 193 18.69 -0.03 3.55
C THR A 193 19.35 -0.63 4.81
N LEU A 194 18.80 -1.72 5.34
CA LEU A 194 19.36 -2.43 6.48
C LEU A 194 20.62 -3.20 6.07
N LEU A 195 20.59 -3.90 4.93
CA LEU A 195 21.73 -4.64 4.39
C LEU A 195 22.93 -3.73 4.06
N GLU A 196 22.69 -2.63 3.34
CA GLU A 196 23.73 -1.65 2.99
C GLU A 196 24.38 -1.05 4.24
N HIS A 197 23.57 -0.77 5.26
CA HIS A 197 24.08 -0.19 6.49
C HIS A 197 24.91 -1.18 7.31
N LEU A 198 24.48 -2.44 7.40
CA LEU A 198 25.27 -3.51 8.02
C LEU A 198 26.61 -3.69 7.28
N HIS A 199 26.61 -3.62 5.95
CA HIS A 199 27.83 -3.66 5.15
C HIS A 199 28.76 -2.47 5.43
N ARG A 200 28.23 -1.25 5.59
CA ARG A 200 29.05 -0.07 5.97
C ARG A 200 29.64 -0.18 7.37
N ILE A 201 28.87 -0.72 8.32
CA ILE A 201 29.34 -0.96 9.69
C ILE A 201 30.48 -1.99 9.67
N SER A 202 30.31 -3.12 8.99
CA SER A 202 31.34 -4.15 8.90
C SER A 202 32.63 -3.62 8.27
N LEU A 203 32.52 -2.84 7.18
CA LEU A 203 33.66 -2.16 6.56
C LEU A 203 34.38 -1.20 7.52
N THR A 204 33.62 -0.44 8.32
CA THR A 204 34.19 0.50 9.29
C THR A 204 34.92 -0.22 10.43
N ILE A 205 34.35 -1.33 10.91
CA ILE A 205 34.99 -2.19 11.92
C ILE A 205 36.28 -2.78 11.36
N LEU A 206 36.25 -3.36 10.15
CA LEU A 206 37.42 -3.89 9.45
C LEU A 206 38.53 -2.84 9.31
N ARG A 207 38.20 -1.61 8.90
CA ARG A 207 39.17 -0.51 8.79
C ARG A 207 39.79 -0.13 10.14
N LYS A 208 38.98 -0.05 11.22
CA LYS A 208 39.47 0.26 12.57
C LYS A 208 40.37 -0.86 13.14
N LEU A 209 40.01 -2.12 12.92
CA LEU A 209 40.84 -3.25 13.31
C LEU A 209 42.17 -3.24 12.54
N ALA A 210 42.14 -2.97 11.23
CA ALA A 210 43.35 -2.85 10.43
C ALA A 210 44.26 -1.70 10.89
N SER A 211 43.70 -0.55 11.28
CA SER A 211 44.50 0.56 11.81
C SER A 211 45.07 0.27 13.19
N LEU A 212 44.32 -0.40 14.06
CA LEU A 212 44.81 -0.89 15.36
C LEU A 212 45.97 -1.87 15.16
N CYS A 213 45.83 -2.88 14.30
CA CYS A 213 46.92 -3.81 14.00
C CYS A 213 48.18 -3.11 13.47
N LYS A 214 48.03 -2.09 12.62
CA LYS A 214 49.16 -1.26 12.16
C LYS A 214 49.82 -0.48 13.30
N SER A 215 49.03 0.09 14.22
CA SER A 215 49.53 0.85 15.36
C SER A 215 50.24 -0.03 16.40
N VAL A 216 49.72 -1.23 16.68
CA VAL A 216 50.40 -2.15 17.59
C VAL A 216 51.71 -2.63 16.95
N LYS A 217 51.71 -2.95 15.65
CA LYS A 217 52.94 -3.26 14.90
C LYS A 217 54.00 -2.16 15.03
N SER A 218 53.64 -0.88 14.90
CA SER A 218 54.61 0.22 14.99
C SER A 218 55.15 0.45 16.41
N LYS A 219 54.43 -0.02 17.44
CA LYS A 219 54.84 0.10 18.84
C LYS A 219 55.70 -1.07 19.33
N VAL A 220 55.54 -2.26 18.75
CA VAL A 220 56.31 -3.46 19.16
C VAL A 220 57.55 -3.70 18.28
N CYS A 221 57.65 -3.08 17.10
CA CYS A 221 58.87 -3.08 16.28
C CYS A 221 59.85 -1.92 16.61
N LYS A 222 59.84 -1.38 17.83
CA LYS A 222 60.81 -0.37 18.31
C LYS A 222 61.76 -0.98 19.31
#